data_AF-A0A0F5ZYI4-F1
#
_entry.id   AF-A0A0F5ZYI4-F1
#
_cell.length_a   1.000
_cell.length_b   1.000
_cell.length_c   1.000
_cell.angle_alpha   90.00
_cell.angle_beta   90.00
_cell.angle_gamma   90.00
#
_symmetry.space_group_name_H-M   'P 1'
#
loop_
_entity.id
_entity.type
_entity.pdbx_description
1 polymer ?
#
loop_
_entity_poly.entity_id
_entity_poly.type
_entity_poly.pdbx_seq_one_letter_code
_entity_poly.pdbx_strand_id
1 'polypeptide(L)'
;MILLQLSAGQGPLECCKAVGLALSTLEKQCADKAVSLEVVEAVSAGKSGCYKSVLVRLDATAPEAAKQLATDWQGPMLWVFPSPFRPRHKRKNWFFGGETYEVDESDIQHHFRFRACRASGAGGQHVNTTSSAIRATHVESGLSVRVESERSQHANKRLAVALLYKKLEDEKQASLSAQTKSRRQQHWELERGNPVKVFKGPGFTPS
;
A
#
# COMPACT_ATOMS: atom_id res chain seq x y z
N MET A 1 5.76 8.49 1.96
CA MET A 1 5.93 7.15 2.56
C MET A 1 6.29 6.17 1.46
N ILE A 2 7.23 5.25 1.68
CA ILE A 2 7.60 4.24 0.67
C ILE A 2 7.26 2.85 1.18
N LEU A 3 6.53 2.09 0.37
CA LEU A 3 6.28 0.67 0.61
C LEU A 3 7.18 -0.17 -0.30
N LEU A 4 7.80 -1.20 0.26
CA LEU A 4 8.59 -2.19 -0.48
C LEU A 4 8.02 -3.58 -0.21
N GLN A 5 7.61 -4.27 -1.26
CA GLN A 5 7.20 -5.67 -1.19
C GLN A 5 8.33 -6.59 -1.65
N LEU A 6 8.80 -7.46 -0.77
CA LEU A 6 9.66 -8.59 -1.12
C LEU A 6 8.82 -9.84 -1.34
N SER A 7 9.06 -10.56 -2.43
CA SER A 7 8.21 -11.65 -2.89
C SER A 7 9.01 -12.84 -3.40
N ALA A 8 8.64 -14.04 -2.95
CA ALA A 8 9.13 -15.32 -3.51
C ALA A 8 8.35 -15.77 -4.74
N GLY A 9 7.26 -15.07 -5.08
CA GLY A 9 6.26 -15.48 -6.08
C GLY A 9 5.78 -16.92 -5.89
N GLN A 10 5.67 -17.66 -6.99
CA GLN A 10 5.36 -19.10 -6.98
C GLN A 10 6.57 -20.01 -6.65
N GLY A 11 7.63 -19.43 -6.10
CA GLY A 11 8.84 -20.15 -5.76
C GLY A 11 8.64 -21.18 -4.65
N PRO A 12 9.47 -22.24 -4.60
CA PRO A 12 9.45 -23.21 -3.51
C PRO A 12 9.97 -22.59 -2.19
N LEU A 13 10.00 -23.38 -1.11
CA LEU A 13 10.43 -22.93 0.21
C LEU A 13 11.82 -22.26 0.22
N GLU A 14 12.73 -22.64 -0.69
CA GLU A 14 14.04 -21.98 -0.82
C GLU A 14 13.92 -20.51 -1.21
N CYS A 15 13.01 -20.17 -2.13
CA CYS A 15 12.71 -18.78 -2.47
C CYS A 15 12.07 -18.05 -1.27
N CYS A 16 11.19 -18.72 -0.53
CA CYS A 16 10.59 -18.15 0.67
C CYS A 16 11.65 -17.86 1.76
N LYS A 17 12.67 -18.72 1.87
CA LYS A 17 13.80 -18.51 2.76
C LYS A 17 14.67 -17.33 2.30
N ALA A 18 14.86 -17.17 1.00
CA ALA A 18 15.56 -16.01 0.44
C ALA A 18 14.87 -14.70 0.85
N VAL A 19 13.53 -14.63 0.81
CA VAL A 19 12.77 -13.45 1.27
C VAL A 19 13.00 -13.16 2.75
N GLY A 20 13.02 -14.19 3.61
CA GLY A 20 13.31 -13.99 5.03
C GLY A 20 14.73 -13.50 5.30
N LEU A 21 15.72 -14.01 4.55
CA LEU A 21 17.10 -13.53 4.63
C LEU A 21 17.26 -12.11 4.08
N ALA A 22 16.52 -11.78 3.02
CA ALA A 22 16.45 -10.44 2.45
C ALA A 22 15.89 -9.44 3.48
N LEU A 23 14.78 -9.78 4.15
CA LEU A 23 14.22 -8.96 5.23
C LEU A 23 15.24 -8.71 6.35
N SER A 24 15.89 -9.76 6.85
CA SER A 24 16.90 -9.62 7.92
C SER A 24 18.10 -8.76 7.49
N THR A 25 18.47 -8.83 6.21
CA THR A 25 19.54 -7.99 5.64
C THR A 25 19.08 -6.54 5.49
N LEU A 26 17.85 -6.33 5.05
CA LEU A 26 17.25 -5.02 4.88
C LEU A 26 17.10 -4.30 6.23
N GLU A 27 16.66 -4.99 7.29
CA GLU A 27 16.59 -4.45 8.65
C GLU A 27 17.95 -3.90 9.12
N LYS A 28 19.03 -4.65 8.89
CA LYS A 28 20.40 -4.20 9.19
C LYS A 28 20.79 -2.96 8.40
N GLN A 29 20.53 -2.96 7.10
CA GLN A 29 20.83 -1.80 6.23
C GLN A 29 20.02 -0.56 6.61
N CYS A 30 18.78 -0.74 7.05
CA CYS A 30 17.94 0.34 7.55
C CYS A 30 18.52 0.93 8.84
N ALA A 31 18.95 0.08 9.78
CA ALA A 31 19.64 0.53 11.00
C ALA A 31 20.91 1.32 10.69
N ASP A 32 21.74 0.85 9.75
CA ASP A 32 22.99 1.52 9.35
C ASP A 32 22.75 2.89 8.69
N LYS A 33 21.65 3.03 7.94
CA LYS A 33 21.28 4.26 7.22
C LYS A 33 20.30 5.15 7.99
N ALA A 34 20.02 4.86 9.27
CA ALA A 34 19.04 5.56 10.09
C ALA A 34 17.63 5.66 9.45
N VAL A 35 17.21 4.59 8.77
CA VAL A 35 15.88 4.43 8.18
C VAL A 35 15.04 3.54 9.10
N SER A 36 13.83 3.97 9.43
CA SER A 36 12.84 3.17 10.14
C SER A 36 12.21 2.17 9.18
N LEU A 37 12.18 0.90 9.58
CA LEU A 37 11.51 -0.17 8.86
C LEU A 37 10.40 -0.75 9.73
N GLU A 38 9.19 -0.80 9.19
CA GLU A 38 8.05 -1.45 9.81
C GLU A 38 7.49 -2.53 8.89
N VAL A 39 7.26 -3.73 9.42
CA VAL A 39 6.60 -4.80 8.66
C VAL A 39 5.09 -4.57 8.71
N VAL A 40 4.52 -4.18 7.57
CA VAL A 40 3.08 -3.92 7.42
C VAL A 40 2.31 -5.23 7.24
N GLU A 41 2.86 -6.15 6.46
CA GLU A 41 2.23 -7.44 6.17
C GLU A 41 3.32 -8.50 5.97
N ALA A 42 3.13 -9.70 6.52
CA ALA A 42 4.01 -10.83 6.27
C ALA A 42 3.18 -12.11 6.03
N VAL A 43 3.36 -12.72 4.87
CA VAL A 43 2.70 -13.97 4.50
C VAL A 43 3.66 -15.12 4.75
N SER A 44 3.44 -15.87 5.83
CA SER A 44 4.28 -17.02 6.21
C SER A 44 4.16 -18.18 5.20
N ALA A 45 5.28 -18.86 4.95
CA ALA A 45 5.33 -20.10 4.19
C ALA A 45 5.20 -21.36 5.07
N GLY A 46 4.83 -21.21 6.35
CA GLY A 46 4.64 -22.32 7.30
C GLY A 46 5.94 -22.83 7.95
N LYS A 47 7.09 -22.20 7.67
CA LYS A 47 8.37 -22.51 8.31
C LYS A 47 9.02 -21.23 8.81
N SER A 48 9.68 -21.31 9.96
CA SER A 48 10.30 -20.13 10.60
C SER A 48 11.29 -19.43 9.67
N GLY A 49 11.17 -18.10 9.59
CA GLY A 49 11.99 -17.25 8.72
C GLY A 49 11.84 -17.54 7.22
N CYS A 50 10.72 -18.12 6.79
CA CYS A 50 10.36 -18.33 5.39
C CYS A 50 9.05 -17.61 5.09
N TYR A 51 9.08 -16.65 4.17
CA TYR A 51 7.91 -15.85 3.82
C TYR A 51 7.63 -15.97 2.33
N LYS A 52 6.35 -16.12 1.97
CA LYS A 52 5.91 -16.01 0.57
C LYS A 52 6.05 -14.57 0.10
N SER A 53 5.64 -13.62 0.93
CA SER A 53 5.82 -12.20 0.71
C SER A 53 5.93 -11.45 2.04
N VAL A 54 6.62 -10.32 2.02
CA VAL A 54 6.68 -9.35 3.12
C VAL A 54 6.53 -7.96 2.52
N LEU A 55 5.62 -7.17 3.09
CA LEU A 55 5.46 -5.76 2.80
C LEU A 55 6.05 -4.95 3.95
N VAL A 56 7.03 -4.12 3.64
CA VAL A 56 7.65 -3.22 4.62
C VAL A 56 7.37 -1.77 4.26
N ARG A 57 7.16 -0.95 5.29
CA ARG A 57 7.14 0.50 5.22
C ARG A 57 8.53 1.00 5.58
N LEU A 58 9.08 1.85 4.72
CA LEU A 58 10.34 2.54 4.92
C LEU A 58 10.05 4.03 5.17
N ASP A 59 10.38 4.48 6.37
CA ASP A 59 10.26 5.87 6.78
C ASP A 59 11.64 6.40 7.19
N ALA A 60 12.03 7.57 6.69
CA ALA A 60 13.32 8.17 7.01
C ALA A 60 13.17 9.67 7.22
N THR A 61 13.94 10.21 8.17
CA THR A 61 14.06 11.66 8.37
C THR A 61 14.63 12.35 7.13
N ALA A 62 15.53 11.66 6.41
CA ALA A 62 16.01 12.06 5.10
C ALA A 62 15.35 11.18 4.01
N PRO A 63 14.44 11.72 3.18
CA PRO A 63 13.66 10.93 2.22
C PRO A 63 14.53 10.22 1.18
N GLU A 64 15.69 10.79 0.83
CA GLU A 64 16.63 10.21 -0.13
C GLU A 64 17.21 8.86 0.34
N ALA A 65 17.42 8.67 1.64
CA ALA A 65 17.96 7.42 2.17
C ALA A 65 16.97 6.25 2.03
N ALA A 66 15.69 6.50 2.31
CA ALA A 66 14.62 5.53 2.12
C ALA A 66 14.40 5.22 0.63
N LYS A 67 14.41 6.25 -0.23
CA LYS A 67 14.32 6.07 -1.70
C LYS A 67 15.45 5.23 -2.24
N GLN A 68 16.69 5.54 -1.86
CA GLN A 68 17.85 4.77 -2.32
C GLN A 68 17.76 3.31 -1.88
N LEU A 69 17.38 3.02 -0.63
CA LEU A 69 17.18 1.65 -0.17
C LEU A 69 16.06 0.94 -0.93
N ALA A 70 14.94 1.61 -1.18
CA ALA A 70 13.84 1.03 -1.92
C ALA A 70 14.27 0.66 -3.36
N THR A 71 14.94 1.58 -4.05
CA THR A 71 15.50 1.36 -5.40
C THR A 71 16.54 0.24 -5.40
N ASP A 72 17.42 0.20 -4.41
CA ASP A 72 18.44 -0.82 -4.28
C ASP A 72 17.84 -2.24 -4.20
N TRP A 73 16.65 -2.39 -3.63
CA TRP A 73 15.97 -3.68 -3.48
C TRP A 73 14.87 -3.92 -4.52
N GLN A 74 14.71 -3.03 -5.49
CA GLN A 74 13.73 -3.16 -6.55
C GLN A 74 14.24 -4.07 -7.67
N GLY A 75 13.36 -4.95 -8.16
CA GLY A 75 13.62 -5.84 -9.29
C GLY A 75 13.88 -7.31 -8.91
N PRO A 76 14.15 -8.16 -9.92
CA PRO A 76 14.43 -9.58 -9.72
C PRO A 76 15.78 -9.79 -9.06
N MET A 77 15.84 -10.66 -8.04
CA MET A 77 17.03 -10.97 -7.28
C MET A 77 17.26 -12.48 -7.22
N LEU A 78 18.51 -12.88 -7.06
CA LEU A 78 18.92 -14.28 -7.09
C LEU A 78 19.70 -14.64 -5.82
N TRP A 79 19.25 -15.68 -5.12
CA TRP A 79 20.04 -16.33 -4.09
C TRP A 79 20.62 -17.65 -4.62
N VAL A 80 21.94 -17.79 -4.54
CA VAL A 80 22.70 -18.95 -4.99
C VAL A 80 23.22 -19.74 -3.80
N PHE A 81 22.52 -20.83 -3.46
CA PHE A 81 22.89 -21.74 -2.38
C PHE A 81 22.26 -23.12 -2.58
N PRO A 82 22.94 -24.24 -2.28
CA PRO A 82 22.30 -25.56 -2.24
C PRO A 82 21.04 -25.55 -1.37
N SER A 83 20.01 -26.30 -1.76
CA SER A 83 18.75 -26.28 -1.02
C SER A 83 18.94 -26.74 0.43
N PRO A 84 18.60 -25.91 1.44
CA PRO A 84 18.59 -26.33 2.84
C PRO A 84 17.40 -27.25 3.18
N PHE A 85 16.40 -27.33 2.29
CA PHE A 85 15.18 -28.11 2.50
C PHE A 85 15.17 -29.43 1.75
N ARG A 86 15.95 -29.54 0.68
CA ARG A 86 16.05 -30.72 -0.19
C ARG A 86 17.52 -31.08 -0.40
N PRO A 87 18.16 -31.83 0.53
CA PRO A 87 19.61 -32.05 0.54
C PRO A 87 20.19 -32.70 -0.73
N ARG A 88 19.39 -33.50 -1.46
CA ARG A 88 19.82 -34.20 -2.69
C ARG A 88 19.48 -33.44 -3.98
N HIS A 89 18.87 -32.26 -3.88
CA HIS A 89 18.40 -31.52 -5.04
C HIS A 89 19.54 -30.70 -5.67
N LYS A 90 19.73 -30.84 -6.99
CA LYS A 90 20.89 -30.24 -7.71
C LYS A 90 20.77 -28.72 -7.92
N ARG A 91 19.56 -28.16 -7.92
CA ARG A 91 19.32 -26.72 -8.14
C ARG A 91 19.89 -25.90 -6.99
N LYS A 92 20.54 -24.79 -7.34
CA LYS A 92 21.13 -23.83 -6.40
C LYS A 92 20.61 -22.40 -6.57
N ASN A 93 19.86 -22.14 -7.64
CA ASN A 93 19.39 -20.79 -8.01
C ASN A 93 17.94 -20.58 -7.58
N TRP A 94 17.73 -19.65 -6.65
CA TRP A 94 16.44 -19.30 -6.06
C TRP A 94 16.14 -17.83 -6.32
N PHE A 95 15.14 -17.57 -7.16
CA PHE A 95 14.72 -16.21 -7.51
C PHE A 95 13.67 -15.69 -6.54
N PHE A 96 13.77 -14.42 -6.22
CA PHE A 96 12.79 -13.62 -5.49
C PHE A 96 12.84 -12.21 -6.08
N GLY A 97 11.97 -11.29 -5.68
CA GLY A 97 12.05 -9.92 -6.17
C GLY A 97 11.48 -8.90 -5.21
N GLY A 98 11.79 -7.64 -5.48
CA GLY A 98 11.27 -6.50 -4.76
C GLY A 98 10.50 -5.57 -5.67
N GLU A 99 9.37 -5.07 -5.20
CA GLU A 99 8.59 -4.05 -5.89
C GLU A 99 8.27 -2.89 -4.94
N THR A 100 8.47 -1.68 -5.43
CA THR A 100 8.26 -0.45 -4.66
C THR A 100 6.91 0.15 -5.03
N TYR A 101 6.21 0.66 -4.02
CA TYR A 101 4.97 1.39 -4.18
C TYR A 101 5.11 2.71 -3.44
N GLU A 102 4.95 3.81 -4.16
CA GLU A 102 4.80 5.12 -3.54
C GLU A 102 3.33 5.29 -3.15
N VAL A 103 3.10 5.55 -1.86
CA VAL A 103 1.79 5.96 -1.40
C VAL A 103 1.81 7.48 -1.35
N ASP A 104 1.16 8.10 -2.32
CA ASP A 104 0.78 9.51 -2.23
C ASP A 104 -0.29 9.63 -1.14
N GLU A 105 0.18 9.92 0.07
CA GLU A 105 -0.64 10.59 1.07
C GLU A 105 -0.71 12.07 0.67
N SER A 106 -1.38 12.37 -0.45
CA SER A 106 -1.90 13.71 -0.63
C SER A 106 -2.88 13.92 0.52
N ASP A 107 -2.38 14.67 1.49
CA ASP A 107 -3.06 15.23 2.65
C ASP A 107 -4.51 15.53 2.24
N ILE A 108 -5.47 14.78 2.78
CA ILE A 108 -6.90 15.02 2.55
C ILE A 108 -7.22 16.31 3.31
N GLN A 109 -6.74 17.45 2.80
CA GLN A 109 -7.08 18.73 3.35
C GLN A 109 -8.55 18.94 3.01
N HIS A 110 -9.35 19.01 4.07
CA HIS A 110 -10.81 19.06 4.02
C HIS A 110 -11.33 20.38 3.44
N HIS A 111 -11.00 20.67 2.18
CA HIS A 111 -11.50 21.81 1.44
C HIS A 111 -12.87 21.46 0.85
N PHE A 112 -13.91 21.87 1.56
CA PHE A 112 -15.29 21.68 1.12
C PHE A 112 -15.88 22.97 0.55
N ARG A 113 -16.41 22.91 -0.67
CA ARG A 113 -17.26 23.95 -1.25
C ARG A 113 -18.71 23.64 -0.95
N PHE A 114 -19.43 24.61 -0.38
CA PHE A 114 -20.85 24.49 -0.08
C PHE A 114 -21.67 25.38 -1.00
N ARG A 115 -22.74 24.84 -1.57
CA ARG A 115 -23.73 25.57 -2.36
C ARG A 115 -25.12 25.34 -1.75
N ALA A 116 -25.81 26.43 -1.42
CA ALA A 116 -27.22 26.35 -1.05
C ALA A 116 -28.08 26.08 -2.29
N CYS A 117 -29.05 25.20 -2.14
CA CYS A 117 -30.00 24.80 -3.18
C CYS A 117 -31.42 24.90 -2.63
N ARG A 118 -32.40 25.00 -3.53
CA ARG A 118 -33.80 24.81 -3.15
C ARG A 118 -34.06 23.32 -2.96
N ALA A 119 -34.80 22.97 -1.91
CA ALA A 119 -35.24 21.60 -1.71
C ALA A 119 -36.18 21.20 -2.85
N SER A 120 -36.08 19.96 -3.35
CA SER A 120 -36.99 19.45 -4.38
C SER A 120 -37.86 18.35 -3.80
N GLY A 121 -39.15 18.62 -3.59
CA GLY A 121 -40.11 17.63 -3.10
C GLY A 121 -41.55 18.16 -3.16
N ALA A 122 -42.54 17.26 -3.07
CA ALA A 122 -43.97 17.57 -3.07
C ALA A 122 -44.46 18.22 -1.75
N GLY A 123 -43.72 19.22 -1.26
CA GLY A 123 -44.04 19.96 -0.05
C GLY A 123 -44.74 21.28 -0.34
N GLY A 124 -45.58 21.73 0.60
CA GLY A 124 -46.33 23.00 0.50
C GLY A 124 -45.45 24.26 0.37
N GLN A 125 -46.06 25.44 0.29
CA GLN A 125 -45.41 26.73 -0.03
C GLN A 125 -44.07 26.97 0.70
N HIS A 126 -43.93 26.55 1.96
CA HIS A 126 -42.71 26.71 2.75
C HIS A 126 -41.51 25.89 2.26
N VAL A 127 -41.72 24.73 1.63
CA VAL A 127 -40.64 23.88 1.10
C VAL A 127 -40.06 24.46 -0.20
N ASN A 128 -40.89 25.18 -0.97
CA ASN A 128 -40.51 25.72 -2.27
C ASN A 128 -39.83 27.10 -2.20
N THR A 129 -39.96 27.81 -1.08
CA THR A 129 -39.43 29.19 -0.93
C THR A 129 -38.07 29.24 -0.22
N THR A 130 -37.75 28.31 0.67
CA THR A 130 -36.53 28.35 1.49
C THR A 130 -35.40 27.49 0.89
N SER A 131 -34.22 28.09 0.69
CA SER A 131 -33.01 27.40 0.23
C SER A 131 -32.32 26.61 1.36
N SER A 132 -33.03 25.66 1.97
CA SER A 132 -32.50 24.85 3.09
C SER A 132 -31.60 23.70 2.63
N ALA A 133 -31.70 23.26 1.37
CA ALA A 133 -30.87 22.18 0.85
C ALA A 133 -29.42 22.63 0.67
N ILE A 134 -28.46 21.73 0.97
CA ILE A 134 -27.03 21.99 0.80
C ILE A 134 -26.43 20.95 -0.14
N ARG A 135 -25.69 21.42 -1.14
CA ARG A 135 -24.73 20.61 -1.89
C ARG A 135 -23.33 20.91 -1.36
N ALA A 136 -22.68 19.90 -0.81
CA ALA A 136 -21.26 19.95 -0.43
C ALA A 136 -20.42 19.23 -1.49
N THR A 137 -19.29 19.81 -1.86
CA THR A 137 -18.34 19.25 -2.83
C THR A 137 -16.93 19.26 -2.23
N HIS A 138 -16.26 18.12 -2.23
CA HIS A 138 -14.85 18.03 -1.90
C HIS A 138 -14.02 18.51 -3.09
N VAL A 139 -13.21 19.54 -2.90
CA VAL A 139 -12.55 20.27 -3.99
C VAL A 139 -11.58 19.37 -4.76
N GLU A 140 -10.84 18.52 -4.04
CA GLU A 140 -9.76 17.72 -4.63
C GLU A 140 -10.32 16.51 -5.38
N SER A 141 -11.18 15.72 -4.73
CA SER A 141 -11.78 14.52 -5.37
C SER A 141 -12.90 14.83 -6.37
N GLY A 142 -13.48 16.04 -6.33
CA GLY A 142 -14.69 16.39 -7.07
C GLY A 142 -15.99 15.73 -6.56
N LEU A 143 -15.91 14.85 -5.56
CA LEU A 143 -17.09 14.21 -4.94
C LEU A 143 -18.07 15.24 -4.40
N SER A 144 -19.36 15.00 -4.64
CA SER A 144 -20.40 15.85 -4.09
C SER A 144 -21.54 15.06 -3.47
N VAL A 145 -22.14 15.66 -2.45
CA VAL A 145 -23.32 15.15 -1.74
C VAL A 145 -24.35 16.27 -1.65
N ARG A 146 -25.61 15.94 -1.88
CA ARG A 146 -26.75 16.84 -1.67
C ARG A 146 -27.57 16.34 -0.49
N VAL A 147 -27.88 17.23 0.44
CA VAL A 147 -28.69 16.95 1.63
C VAL A 147 -29.81 17.97 1.74
N GLU A 148 -31.03 17.47 1.91
CA GLU A 148 -32.25 18.27 2.06
C GLU A 148 -33.24 17.70 3.08
N SER A 149 -32.79 16.76 3.92
CA SER A 149 -33.63 16.06 4.90
C SER A 149 -34.06 16.92 6.08
N GLU A 150 -33.24 17.91 6.46
CA GLU A 150 -33.51 18.78 7.61
C GLU A 150 -34.16 20.10 7.19
N ARG A 151 -34.93 20.68 8.11
CA ARG A 151 -35.59 21.98 7.89
C ARG A 151 -34.61 23.16 7.86
N SER A 152 -33.45 23.03 8.53
CA SER A 152 -32.46 24.10 8.62
C SER A 152 -31.23 23.84 7.75
N GLN A 153 -30.72 24.91 7.12
CA GLN A 153 -29.53 24.87 6.29
C GLN A 153 -28.28 24.43 7.06
N HIS A 154 -28.14 24.86 8.33
CA HIS A 154 -27.01 24.51 9.19
C HIS A 154 -26.98 23.02 9.52
N ALA A 155 -28.14 22.41 9.80
CA ALA A 155 -28.25 20.97 10.03
C ALA A 155 -27.94 20.18 8.76
N ASN A 156 -28.47 20.62 7.60
CA ASN A 156 -28.15 20.01 6.30
C ASN A 156 -26.66 20.15 5.96
N LYS A 157 -26.00 21.26 6.31
CA LYS A 157 -24.55 21.45 6.11
C LYS A 157 -23.74 20.45 6.93
N ARG A 158 -24.05 20.28 8.22
CA ARG A 158 -23.38 19.29 9.08
C ARG A 158 -23.54 17.86 8.56
N LEU A 159 -24.75 17.50 8.15
CA LEU A 159 -25.04 16.18 7.61
C LEU A 159 -24.35 15.94 6.26
N ALA A 160 -24.30 16.96 5.40
CA ALA A 160 -23.57 16.90 4.13
C ALA A 160 -22.07 16.65 4.33
N VAL A 161 -21.47 17.29 5.35
CA VAL A 161 -20.08 17.05 5.74
C VAL A 161 -19.89 15.60 6.20
N ALA A 162 -20.70 15.10 7.12
CA ALA A 162 -20.59 13.73 7.63
C ALA A 162 -20.74 12.66 6.53
N LEU A 163 -21.70 12.84 5.61
CA LEU A 163 -21.88 11.94 4.48
C LEU A 163 -20.74 11.99 3.48
N LEU A 164 -20.17 13.18 3.25
CA LEU A 164 -19.03 13.35 2.35
C LEU A 164 -17.76 12.71 2.94
N TYR A 165 -17.53 12.85 4.26
CA TYR A 165 -16.48 12.13 4.97
C TYR A 165 -16.61 10.62 4.83
N LYS A 166 -17.81 10.07 5.08
CA LYS A 166 -18.06 8.64 4.94
C LYS A 166 -17.76 8.16 3.52
N LYS A 167 -18.19 8.90 2.49
CA LYS A 167 -17.88 8.55 1.09
C LYS A 167 -16.38 8.58 0.78
N LEU A 168 -15.65 9.57 1.30
CA LEU A 168 -14.20 9.65 1.13
C LEU A 168 -13.49 8.47 1.81
N GLU A 169 -13.95 8.06 2.99
CA GLU A 169 -13.43 6.89 3.69
C GLU A 169 -13.73 5.59 2.94
N ASP A 170 -14.95 5.44 2.42
CA ASP A 170 -15.35 4.29 1.61
C ASP A 170 -14.51 4.21 0.31
N GLU A 171 -14.27 5.33 -0.37
CA GLU A 171 -13.38 5.38 -1.55
C GLU A 171 -11.93 5.06 -1.20
N LYS A 172 -11.43 5.56 -0.07
CA LYS A 172 -10.09 5.22 0.44
C LYS A 172 -9.98 3.73 0.73
N GLN A 173 -10.97 3.12 1.37
CA GLN A 173 -10.97 1.67 1.60
C GLN A 173 -11.05 0.89 0.29
N ALA A 174 -11.87 1.33 -0.67
CA ALA A 174 -11.95 0.71 -1.98
C ALA A 174 -10.62 0.78 -2.75
N SER A 175 -9.95 1.94 -2.74
CA SER A 175 -8.65 2.13 -3.39
C SER A 175 -7.56 1.30 -2.72
N LEU A 176 -7.50 1.26 -1.39
CA LEU A 176 -6.59 0.39 -0.62
C LEU A 176 -6.84 -1.09 -0.95
N SER A 177 -8.11 -1.50 -1.09
CA SER A 177 -8.48 -2.87 -1.47
C SER A 177 -8.03 -3.22 -2.89
N ALA A 178 -8.15 -2.28 -3.83
CA ALA A 178 -7.71 -2.42 -5.21
C ALA A 178 -6.19 -2.49 -5.32
N GLN A 179 -5.47 -1.60 -4.62
CA GLN A 179 -4.01 -1.63 -4.51
C GLN A 179 -3.53 -2.95 -3.89
N THR A 180 -4.20 -3.43 -2.84
CA THR A 180 -3.88 -4.71 -2.21
C THR A 180 -4.16 -5.89 -3.15
N LYS A 181 -5.20 -5.83 -3.99
CA LYS A 181 -5.46 -6.84 -5.03
C LYS A 181 -4.40 -6.80 -6.14
N SER A 182 -4.05 -5.62 -6.63
CA SER A 182 -3.01 -5.41 -7.64
C SER A 182 -1.66 -5.95 -7.16
N ARG A 183 -1.26 -5.54 -5.95
CA ARG A 183 -0.02 -6.02 -5.30
C ARG A 183 0.00 -7.55 -5.14
N ARG A 184 -1.14 -8.16 -4.82
CA ARG A 184 -1.29 -9.61 -4.77
C ARG A 184 -1.22 -10.28 -6.14
N GLN A 185 -1.67 -9.62 -7.22
CA GLN A 185 -1.52 -10.13 -8.58
C GLN A 185 -0.06 -10.08 -9.03
N GLN A 186 0.62 -8.95 -8.83
CA GLN A 186 2.03 -8.76 -9.16
C GLN A 186 2.95 -9.74 -8.40
N HIS A 187 2.59 -10.09 -7.16
CA HIS A 187 3.26 -11.17 -6.43
C HIS A 187 3.35 -12.47 -7.25
N TRP A 188 2.32 -12.81 -8.04
CA TRP A 188 2.29 -14.04 -8.85
C TRP A 188 3.10 -13.94 -10.15
N GLU A 189 3.31 -12.73 -10.68
CA GLU A 189 3.93 -12.48 -11.98
C GLU A 189 5.45 -12.29 -11.92
N LEU A 190 6.09 -12.61 -10.79
CA LEU A 190 7.52 -12.42 -10.57
C LEU A 190 8.39 -12.96 -11.74
N GLU A 191 9.12 -12.04 -12.38
CA GLU A 191 10.06 -12.37 -13.45
C GLU A 191 11.22 -13.23 -12.93
N ARG A 192 11.49 -14.33 -13.64
CA ARG A 192 12.56 -15.28 -13.29
C ARG A 192 13.68 -15.19 -14.33
N GLY A 193 14.60 -14.25 -14.12
CA GLY A 193 15.72 -14.01 -15.01
C GLY A 193 16.39 -12.67 -14.72
N ASN A 194 17.54 -12.42 -15.35
CA ASN A 194 18.27 -11.15 -15.31
C ASN A 194 18.33 -10.47 -13.91
N PRO A 195 18.91 -11.15 -12.89
CA PRO A 195 18.85 -10.63 -11.53
C PRO A 195 19.65 -9.35 -11.38
N VAL A 196 19.03 -8.31 -10.80
CA VAL A 196 19.67 -7.03 -10.46
C VAL A 196 20.62 -7.17 -9.29
N LYS A 197 20.38 -8.15 -8.40
CA LYS A 197 21.28 -8.52 -7.30
C LYS A 197 21.41 -10.02 -7.15
N VAL A 198 22.64 -10.45 -6.84
CA VAL A 198 22.98 -11.85 -6.59
C VAL A 198 23.56 -11.99 -5.19
N PHE A 199 23.02 -12.93 -4.42
CA PHE A 199 23.46 -13.29 -3.09
C PHE A 199 23.98 -14.72 -3.09
N LYS A 200 25.04 -15.00 -2.34
CA LYS A 200 25.69 -16.32 -2.28
C LYS A 200 25.76 -16.85 -0.86
N GLY A 201 25.80 -18.18 -0.76
CA GLY A 201 26.11 -18.87 0.48
C GLY A 201 24.99 -18.83 1.53
N PRO A 202 25.23 -19.46 2.70
CA PRO A 202 24.25 -19.52 3.77
C PRO A 202 24.05 -18.17 4.47
N GLY A 203 25.06 -17.29 4.42
CA GLY A 203 25.04 -15.97 5.03
C GLY A 203 24.36 -14.88 4.19
N PHE A 204 23.83 -15.22 3.00
CA PHE A 204 23.18 -14.25 2.10
C PHE A 204 24.09 -13.06 1.76
N THR A 205 25.35 -13.33 1.42
CA THR A 205 26.32 -12.26 1.13
C THR A 205 26.13 -11.77 -0.31
N PRO A 206 26.04 -10.45 -0.55
CA PRO A 206 26.01 -9.90 -1.91
C PRO A 206 27.29 -10.29 -2.66
N SER A 207 27.14 -10.67 -3.93
CA SER A 207 28.22 -11.08 -4.83
C SER A 207 28.67 -9.97 -5.77
#